data_AF-A0A848VLF2-F1
#
_entry.id   AF-A0A848VLF2-F1
#
_cell.length_a   1.000
_cell.length_b   1.000
_cell.length_c   1.000
_cell.angle_alpha   90.00
_cell.angle_beta   90.00
_cell.angle_gamma   90.00
#
_symmetry.space_group_name_H-M   'P 1'
#
loop_
_entity.id
_entity.type
_entity.pdbx_description
1 polymer ?
#
loop_
_entity_poly.entity_id
_entity_poly.type
_entity_poly.pdbx_seq_one_letter_code
_entity_poly.pdbx_strand_id
1 'polypeptide(L)'
;MAKRIIQRVCHADLAEEVLGDLEESFAVDLRQGSPRRARRRYWLQALLFIRPHTFGKSRYANPGPIMLKNYLQVSLRFMARHKTYSAINLTGLALGLTVALLISAFVLDENSFDRHLADLDRMYRLVAGQPDEDYEGIAKVNGPYGPTTAEQIPAVEAATRFVFFGQSQAEVDGDRFTLSGGFYADSTTFEVFSWPVLAGDRATALTAPNSLVLTESLARTLFDTTDPMGQSVTIDGDRVFLVTGVMEDIPRTSHFVPAFLASLSGYGHPSHDDWVAWNQYYTYLKLRPGSDPQDVAAAATRVVHANLDDRATRAVGDLRLQPVSDIYLRSDMFRELGPMGDLQTVRILALVAAFILLLAALNFVNLSTARATLRAREVG
;
A
#
# COMPACT_ATOMS: atom_id res chain seq x y z
N MET A 1 20.21 -47.52 35.40
CA MET A 1 18.79 -47.90 35.57
C MET A 1 18.11 -47.04 36.64
N ALA A 2 18.64 -46.94 37.87
CA ALA A 2 18.17 -45.97 38.88
C ALA A 2 18.09 -44.51 38.39
N LYS A 3 19.12 -44.01 37.68
CA LYS A 3 19.08 -42.68 37.03
C LYS A 3 17.88 -42.46 36.11
N ARG A 4 17.54 -43.45 35.29
CA ARG A 4 16.38 -43.41 34.38
C ARG A 4 15.04 -43.43 35.14
N ILE A 5 14.99 -44.00 36.34
CA ILE A 5 13.79 -44.02 37.17
C ILE A 5 13.58 -42.63 37.80
N ILE A 6 14.64 -42.03 38.37
CA ILE A 6 14.58 -40.67 38.94
C ILE A 6 14.19 -39.65 37.86
N GLN A 7 14.80 -39.69 36.68
CA GLN A 7 14.45 -38.79 35.57
C GLN A 7 13.00 -38.96 35.07
N ARG A 8 12.38 -40.12 35.32
CA ARG A 8 11.02 -40.42 34.87
C ARG A 8 9.97 -40.11 35.95
N VAL A 9 10.39 -40.07 37.21
CA VAL A 9 9.50 -39.91 38.38
C VAL A 9 9.56 -38.49 38.95
N CYS A 10 10.75 -37.88 38.99
CA CYS A 10 10.96 -36.50 39.45
C CYS A 10 10.80 -35.51 38.28
N HIS A 11 10.37 -34.28 38.57
CA HIS A 11 10.43 -33.19 37.59
C HIS A 11 11.88 -32.76 37.33
N ALA A 12 12.16 -32.21 36.15
CA ALA A 12 13.51 -32.01 35.61
C ALA A 12 14.47 -31.30 36.58
N ASP A 13 14.04 -30.20 37.19
CA ASP A 13 14.86 -29.39 38.10
C ASP A 13 15.30 -30.19 39.35
N LEU A 14 14.37 -30.89 39.99
CA LEU A 14 14.65 -31.74 41.16
C LEU A 14 15.40 -33.02 40.76
N ALA A 15 15.16 -33.55 39.55
CA ALA A 15 15.89 -34.72 39.07
C ALA A 15 17.38 -34.42 38.88
N GLU A 16 17.74 -33.22 38.42
CA GLU A 16 19.13 -32.80 38.25
C GLU A 16 19.86 -32.67 39.59
N GLU A 17 19.26 -31.97 40.55
CA GLU A 17 19.82 -31.80 41.91
C GLU A 17 20.00 -33.14 42.63
N VAL A 18 18.96 -33.98 42.62
CA VAL A 18 18.99 -35.30 43.28
C VAL A 18 19.98 -36.26 42.60
N LEU A 19 20.13 -36.18 41.27
CA LEU A 19 21.12 -37.01 40.57
C LEU A 19 22.55 -36.53 40.83
N GLY A 20 22.77 -35.22 40.96
CA GLY A 20 24.06 -34.66 41.34
C GLY A 20 24.53 -35.20 42.69
N ASP A 21 23.69 -35.06 43.73
CA ASP A 21 23.98 -35.53 45.09
C ASP A 21 24.23 -37.05 45.17
N LEU A 22 23.44 -37.83 44.41
CA LEU A 22 23.59 -39.28 44.35
C LEU A 22 24.87 -39.70 43.61
N GLU A 23 25.26 -39.00 42.55
CA GLU A 23 26.49 -39.29 41.80
C GLU A 23 27.74 -38.92 42.62
N GLU A 24 27.70 -37.81 43.37
CA GLU A 24 28.78 -37.42 44.29
C GLU A 24 28.93 -38.44 45.43
N SER A 25 27.82 -38.80 46.09
CA SER A 25 27.81 -39.82 47.16
C SER A 25 28.31 -41.18 46.67
N PHE A 26 27.94 -41.56 45.44
CA PHE A 26 28.41 -42.81 44.83
C PHE A 26 29.91 -42.78 44.54
N ALA A 27 30.45 -41.65 44.07
CA ALA A 27 31.88 -41.49 43.81
C ALA A 27 32.72 -41.60 45.10
N VAL A 28 32.23 -41.03 46.20
CA VAL A 28 32.86 -41.16 47.53
C VAL A 28 32.82 -42.61 48.03
N ASP A 29 31.66 -43.27 47.95
CA ASP A 29 31.51 -44.66 48.36
C ASP A 29 32.35 -45.64 47.53
N LEU A 30 32.65 -45.31 46.26
CA LEU A 30 33.51 -46.11 45.40
C LEU A 30 34.99 -46.04 45.78
N ARG A 31 35.43 -44.91 46.37
CA ARG A 31 36.82 -44.71 46.84
C ARG A 31 37.10 -45.40 48.18
N GLN A 32 36.07 -45.60 49.00
CA GLN A 32 36.21 -46.10 50.38
C GLN A 32 35.85 -47.59 50.55
N GLY A 33 35.43 -48.31 49.49
CA GLY A 33 35.03 -49.71 49.65
C GLY A 33 34.68 -50.49 48.37
N SER A 34 34.02 -51.64 48.54
CA SER A 34 33.69 -52.58 47.45
C SER A 34 32.66 -51.99 46.46
N PRO A 35 32.86 -52.09 45.13
CA PRO A 35 31.96 -51.55 44.10
C PRO A 35 30.51 -52.08 44.18
N ARG A 36 30.34 -53.29 44.69
CA ARG A 36 29.00 -53.90 44.88
C ARG A 36 28.21 -53.18 45.98
N ARG A 37 28.90 -52.71 47.03
CA ARG A 37 28.28 -52.01 48.17
C ARG A 37 27.84 -50.59 47.78
N ALA A 38 28.68 -49.88 47.04
CA ALA A 38 28.36 -48.56 46.48
C ALA A 38 27.13 -48.60 45.56
N ARG A 39 27.05 -49.59 44.65
CA ARG A 39 25.89 -49.75 43.75
C ARG A 39 24.60 -50.03 44.51
N ARG A 40 24.67 -50.81 45.59
CA ARG A 40 23.51 -51.15 46.40
C ARG A 40 23.02 -49.96 47.22
N ARG A 41 23.94 -49.13 47.74
CA ARG A 41 23.62 -47.87 48.43
C ARG A 41 22.99 -46.83 47.50
N TYR A 42 23.57 -46.64 46.31
CA TYR A 42 23.02 -45.73 45.30
C TYR A 42 21.56 -46.09 44.95
N TRP A 43 21.27 -47.38 44.77
CA TRP A 43 19.90 -47.85 44.54
C TRP A 43 18.97 -47.61 45.73
N LEU A 44 19.46 -47.80 46.95
CA LEU A 44 18.67 -47.59 48.17
C LEU A 44 18.35 -46.11 48.37
N GLN A 45 19.32 -45.23 48.17
CA GLN A 45 19.14 -43.78 48.26
C GLN A 45 18.22 -43.25 47.14
N ALA A 46 18.39 -43.75 45.91
CA ALA A 46 17.51 -43.43 44.79
C ALA A 46 16.04 -43.80 45.07
N LEU A 47 15.79 -44.97 45.68
CA LEU A 47 14.44 -45.41 46.04
C LEU A 47 13.87 -44.61 47.23
N LEU A 48 14.69 -44.27 48.23
CA LEU A 48 14.28 -43.49 49.39
C LEU A 48 13.92 -42.03 49.04
N PHE A 49 14.50 -41.50 47.96
CA PHE A 49 14.20 -40.16 47.45
C PHE A 49 12.85 -40.07 46.75
N ILE A 50 12.32 -41.20 46.25
CA ILE A 50 11.01 -41.26 45.60
C ILE A 50 9.92 -41.21 46.69
N ARG A 51 9.54 -39.98 47.06
CA ARG A 51 8.46 -39.68 48.02
C ARG A 51 7.24 -39.10 47.30
N PRO A 52 6.02 -39.15 47.88
CA PRO A 52 4.81 -38.60 47.27
C PRO A 52 4.94 -37.16 46.74
N HIS A 53 5.77 -36.31 47.36
CA HIS A 53 6.02 -34.93 46.93
C HIS A 53 6.96 -34.79 45.72
N THR A 54 7.67 -35.85 45.33
CA THR A 54 8.53 -35.88 44.13
C THR A 54 7.72 -36.14 42.85
N PHE A 55 6.51 -36.67 43.01
CA PHE A 55 5.56 -36.89 41.93
C PHE A 55 4.78 -35.60 41.65
N GLY A 56 4.89 -35.07 40.43
CA GLY A 56 4.08 -33.95 39.98
C GLY A 56 4.84 -32.96 39.09
N LYS A 57 4.09 -32.04 38.48
CA LYS A 57 4.64 -30.93 37.71
C LYS A 57 5.29 -29.93 38.67
N SER A 58 6.44 -29.35 38.27
CA SER A 58 7.13 -28.30 39.04
C SER A 58 6.15 -27.22 39.50
N ARG A 59 6.21 -26.86 40.79
CA ARG A 59 5.37 -25.82 41.40
C ARG A 59 5.83 -24.40 41.05
N TYR A 60 6.94 -24.27 40.32
CA TYR A 60 7.29 -23.03 39.64
C TYR A 60 6.37 -22.84 38.45
N ALA A 61 5.13 -22.45 38.76
CA ALA A 61 4.21 -21.88 37.79
C ALA A 61 4.93 -20.72 37.10
N ASN A 62 4.91 -20.72 35.77
CA ASN A 62 5.49 -19.69 34.93
C ASN A 62 5.13 -18.30 35.50
N PRO A 63 6.06 -17.55 36.12
CA PRO A 63 5.71 -16.37 36.93
C PRO A 63 5.26 -15.20 36.06
N GLY A 64 5.44 -15.26 34.75
CA GLY A 64 5.11 -14.21 33.78
C GLY A 64 3.73 -13.59 33.96
N PRO A 65 2.61 -14.33 33.80
CA PRO A 65 1.27 -13.76 33.89
C PRO A 65 0.90 -13.25 35.30
N ILE A 66 1.41 -13.88 36.36
CA ILE A 66 1.14 -13.47 37.75
C ILE A 66 1.88 -12.16 38.07
N MET A 67 3.14 -12.06 37.65
CA MET A 67 3.96 -10.86 37.80
C MET A 67 3.42 -9.71 36.94
N LEU A 68 3.00 -9.97 35.69
CA LEU A 68 2.38 -8.97 34.83
C LEU A 68 1.11 -8.40 35.45
N LYS A 69 0.22 -9.26 35.99
CA LYS A 69 -0.97 -8.83 36.73
C LYS A 69 -0.60 -7.98 37.94
N ASN A 70 0.42 -8.35 38.69
CA ASN A 70 0.87 -7.60 39.85
C ASN A 70 1.45 -6.22 39.44
N TYR A 71 2.29 -6.16 38.41
CA TYR A 71 2.81 -4.89 37.86
C TYR A 71 1.68 -3.98 37.38
N LEU A 72 0.67 -4.54 36.70
CA LEU A 72 -0.50 -3.78 36.25
C LEU A 72 -1.29 -3.24 37.44
N GLN A 73 -1.55 -4.09 38.44
CA GLN A 73 -2.33 -3.73 39.63
C GLN A 73 -1.64 -2.66 40.48
N VAL A 74 -0.31 -2.76 40.63
CA VAL A 74 0.50 -1.75 41.33
C VAL A 74 0.51 -0.44 40.55
N SER A 75 0.70 -0.49 39.23
CA SER A 75 0.68 0.69 38.36
C SER A 75 -0.68 1.40 38.38
N LEU A 76 -1.79 0.65 38.33
CA LEU A 76 -3.15 1.20 38.42
C LEU A 76 -3.41 1.89 39.75
N ARG A 77 -3.01 1.27 40.88
CA ARG A 77 -3.11 1.90 42.20
C ARG A 77 -2.24 3.15 42.31
N PHE A 78 -1.03 3.13 41.74
CA PHE A 78 -0.15 4.28 41.68
C PHE A 78 -0.81 5.43 40.92
N MET A 79 -1.40 5.15 39.75
CA MET A 79 -2.08 6.18 38.95
C MET A 79 -3.28 6.76 39.69
N ALA A 80 -4.10 5.91 40.33
CA ALA A 80 -5.25 6.33 41.12
C ALA A 80 -4.87 7.22 42.33
N ARG A 81 -3.69 6.98 42.93
CA ARG A 81 -3.16 7.78 44.05
C ARG A 81 -2.53 9.10 43.58
N HIS A 82 -2.12 9.19 42.32
CA HIS A 82 -1.39 10.32 41.75
C HIS A 82 -2.08 10.88 40.51
N LYS A 83 -3.35 11.28 40.69
CA LYS A 83 -4.30 11.60 39.62
C LYS A 83 -3.81 12.71 38.69
N THR A 84 -3.34 13.84 39.23
CA THR A 84 -2.90 14.98 38.41
C THR A 84 -1.70 14.63 37.53
N TYR A 85 -0.66 14.02 38.11
CA TYR A 85 0.53 13.61 37.37
C TYR A 85 0.20 12.57 36.29
N SER A 86 -0.64 11.59 36.64
CA SER A 86 -1.01 10.52 35.71
C SER A 86 -1.89 11.06 34.59
N ALA A 87 -2.82 11.99 34.90
CA ALA A 87 -3.66 12.66 33.92
C ALA A 87 -2.84 13.51 32.94
N ILE A 88 -1.89 14.32 33.43
CA ILE A 88 -1.05 15.16 32.56
C ILE A 88 -0.22 14.30 31.60
N ASN A 89 0.48 13.27 32.11
CA ASN A 89 1.31 12.41 31.25
C ASN A 89 0.49 11.57 30.29
N LEU A 90 -0.61 10.96 30.77
CA LEU A 90 -1.41 10.08 29.93
C LEU A 90 -2.13 10.87 28.84
N THR A 91 -2.73 12.02 29.16
CA THR A 91 -3.41 12.86 28.18
C THR A 91 -2.41 13.49 27.20
N GLY A 92 -1.25 13.96 27.68
CA GLY A 92 -0.20 14.52 26.81
C GLY A 92 0.34 13.50 25.82
N LEU A 93 0.66 12.29 26.30
CA LEU A 93 1.11 11.19 25.44
C LEU A 93 0.01 10.72 24.49
N ALA A 94 -1.22 10.53 24.98
CA ALA A 94 -2.35 10.08 24.16
C ALA A 94 -2.68 11.09 23.07
N LEU A 95 -2.72 12.39 23.41
CA LEU A 95 -2.99 13.45 22.44
C LEU A 95 -1.86 13.57 21.41
N GLY A 96 -0.60 13.60 21.85
CA GLY A 96 0.55 13.67 20.96
C GLY A 96 0.62 12.47 20.00
N LEU A 97 0.39 11.26 20.51
CA LEU A 97 0.33 10.05 19.70
C LEU A 97 -0.84 10.08 18.72
N THR A 98 -2.03 10.49 19.17
CA THR A 98 -3.22 10.56 18.31
C THR A 98 -3.00 11.52 17.14
N VAL A 99 -2.50 12.73 17.42
CA VAL A 99 -2.21 13.72 16.37
C VAL A 99 -1.13 13.22 15.42
N ALA A 100 -0.03 12.64 15.93
CA ALA A 100 1.03 12.08 15.11
C ALA A 100 0.53 10.94 14.21
N LEU A 101 -0.34 10.06 14.73
CA LEU A 101 -0.94 8.96 13.96
C LEU A 101 -1.89 9.47 12.87
N LEU A 102 -2.73 10.48 13.16
CA LEU A 102 -3.62 11.05 12.16
C LEU A 102 -2.84 11.72 11.01
N ILE A 103 -1.79 12.48 11.34
CA ILE A 103 -0.92 13.07 10.31
C ILE A 103 -0.19 11.98 9.52
N SER A 104 0.30 10.94 10.21
CA SER A 104 0.97 9.81 9.56
C SER A 104 0.02 9.04 8.64
N ALA A 105 -1.24 8.85 9.03
CA ALA A 105 -2.27 8.23 8.18
C ALA A 105 -2.52 9.06 6.91
N PHE A 106 -2.61 10.39 7.04
CA PHE A 106 -2.69 11.31 5.89
C PHE A 106 -1.46 11.18 4.97
N VAL A 107 -0.25 11.20 5.53
CA VAL A 107 0.99 11.04 4.75
C VAL A 107 1.04 9.68 4.04
N LEU A 108 0.56 8.61 4.68
CA LEU A 108 0.49 7.29 4.05
C LEU A 108 -0.53 7.25 2.91
N ASP A 109 -1.69 7.89 3.07
CA ASP A 109 -2.74 8.00 2.04
C ASP A 109 -2.20 8.74 0.81
N GLU A 110 -1.60 9.91 1.00
CA GLU A 110 -0.99 10.71 -0.07
C GLU A 110 0.12 9.96 -0.81
N ASN A 111 0.92 9.14 -0.11
CA ASN A 111 1.96 8.33 -0.74
C ASN A 111 1.44 7.05 -1.38
N SER A 112 0.18 6.66 -1.16
CA SER A 112 -0.40 5.42 -1.68
C SER A 112 -0.94 5.52 -3.11
N PHE A 113 -0.91 6.72 -3.70
CA PHE A 113 -1.42 6.97 -5.03
C PHE A 113 -0.80 6.06 -6.09
N ASP A 114 -1.66 5.48 -6.93
CA ASP A 114 -1.36 4.58 -8.06
C ASP A 114 -0.61 3.29 -7.71
N ARG A 115 -0.30 3.03 -6.43
CA ARG A 115 0.42 1.82 -5.98
C ARG A 115 -0.35 0.52 -6.16
N HIS A 116 -1.62 0.57 -6.53
CA HIS A 116 -2.43 -0.59 -6.86
C HIS A 116 -2.16 -1.12 -8.28
N LEU A 117 -1.46 -0.35 -9.14
CA LEU A 117 -1.09 -0.77 -10.49
C LEU A 117 0.09 -1.74 -10.45
N ALA A 118 -0.07 -2.91 -11.08
CA ALA A 118 0.91 -4.00 -11.02
C ALA A 118 2.27 -3.67 -11.69
N ASP A 119 2.24 -2.91 -12.77
CA ASP A 119 3.42 -2.57 -13.60
C ASP A 119 3.82 -1.09 -13.45
N LEU A 120 3.52 -0.46 -12.31
CA LEU A 120 3.66 0.99 -12.10
C LEU A 120 5.06 1.53 -12.44
N ASP A 121 6.11 0.75 -12.19
CA ASP A 121 7.51 1.09 -12.45
C ASP A 121 7.84 1.19 -13.95
N ARG A 122 7.01 0.60 -14.81
CA ARG A 122 7.17 0.60 -16.27
C ARG A 122 6.12 1.46 -16.98
N MET A 123 5.27 2.17 -16.25
CA MET A 123 4.19 2.99 -16.79
C MET A 123 4.59 4.47 -16.80
N TYR A 124 4.44 5.08 -17.96
CA TYR A 124 4.80 6.48 -18.17
C TYR A 124 3.71 7.21 -18.93
N ARG A 125 3.48 8.48 -18.57
CA ARG A 125 2.69 9.42 -19.36
C ARG A 125 3.60 10.09 -20.38
N LEU A 126 3.20 10.08 -21.64
CA LEU A 126 3.84 10.82 -22.71
C LEU A 126 3.36 12.27 -22.65
N VAL A 127 4.32 13.19 -22.53
CA VAL A 127 4.07 14.63 -22.39
C VAL A 127 4.93 15.40 -23.37
N ALA A 128 4.44 16.56 -23.81
CA ALA A 128 5.12 17.42 -24.76
C ALA A 128 5.42 18.78 -24.14
N GLY A 129 6.54 19.37 -24.56
CA GLY A 129 6.97 20.69 -24.15
C GLY A 129 8.36 20.68 -23.51
N GLN A 130 9.04 21.81 -23.62
CA GLN A 130 10.31 22.04 -22.96
C GLN A 130 10.02 22.68 -21.59
N PRO A 131 10.45 22.05 -20.47
CA PRO A 131 10.38 22.69 -19.18
C PRO A 131 11.16 24.00 -19.23
N ASP A 132 10.50 25.11 -18.92
CA ASP A 132 11.13 26.40 -18.62
C ASP A 132 10.77 26.80 -17.18
N GLU A 133 11.41 27.83 -16.62
CA GLU A 133 11.28 28.19 -15.19
C GLU A 133 9.82 28.32 -14.70
N ASP A 134 8.89 28.71 -15.58
CA ASP A 134 7.47 28.93 -15.26
C ASP A 134 6.50 27.92 -15.93
N TYR A 135 6.99 26.96 -16.73
CA TYR A 135 6.13 26.06 -17.51
C TYR A 135 6.72 24.67 -17.66
N GLU A 136 6.16 23.71 -16.95
CA GLU A 136 6.57 22.30 -16.99
C GLU A 136 5.92 21.50 -18.13
N GLY A 137 5.12 22.15 -18.98
CA GLY A 137 4.48 21.52 -20.13
C GLY A 137 2.97 21.33 -19.96
N ILE A 138 2.40 20.59 -20.90
CA ILE A 138 0.98 20.19 -20.88
C ILE A 138 0.89 18.67 -20.73
N ALA A 139 -0.01 18.20 -19.88
CA ALA A 139 -0.22 16.78 -19.59
C ALA A 139 -0.84 15.98 -20.77
N LYS A 140 -1.10 16.64 -21.90
CA LYS A 140 -1.78 16.09 -23.06
C LYS A 140 -0.92 16.20 -24.31
N VAL A 141 -1.11 15.24 -25.21
CA VAL A 141 -0.44 15.19 -26.51
C VAL A 141 -1.45 14.94 -27.62
N ASN A 142 -0.97 14.96 -28.85
CA ASN A 142 -1.75 14.73 -30.05
C ASN A 142 -2.09 13.24 -30.23
N GLY A 143 -3.21 12.98 -30.92
CA GLY A 143 -3.77 11.64 -31.08
C GLY A 143 -2.80 10.62 -31.66
N PRO A 144 -2.06 10.94 -32.74
CA PRO A 144 -1.14 9.99 -33.37
C PRO A 144 0.08 9.59 -32.54
N TYR A 145 0.46 10.37 -31.51
CA TYR A 145 1.75 10.20 -30.85
C TYR A 145 1.87 8.86 -30.13
N GLY A 146 0.86 8.46 -29.35
CA GLY A 146 0.85 7.18 -28.64
C GLY A 146 0.95 5.96 -29.55
N PRO A 147 0.01 5.76 -30.49
CA PRO A 147 0.03 4.63 -31.42
C PRO A 147 1.31 4.55 -32.25
N THR A 148 1.78 5.68 -32.80
CA THR A 148 3.01 5.71 -33.61
C THR A 148 4.24 5.34 -32.78
N THR A 149 4.30 5.82 -31.53
CA THR A 149 5.39 5.47 -30.60
C THR A 149 5.38 3.97 -30.30
N ALA A 150 4.21 3.37 -30.03
CA ALA A 150 4.10 1.94 -29.78
C ALA A 150 4.43 1.07 -31.01
N GLU A 151 4.06 1.53 -32.21
CA GLU A 151 4.32 0.81 -33.46
C GLU A 151 5.80 0.84 -33.85
N GLN A 152 6.46 2.00 -33.73
CA GLN A 152 7.80 2.21 -34.27
C GLN A 152 8.93 1.98 -33.26
N ILE A 153 8.64 1.90 -31.97
CA ILE A 153 9.65 1.76 -30.91
C ILE A 153 9.46 0.43 -30.18
N PRO A 154 10.29 -0.60 -30.47
CA PRO A 154 10.15 -1.94 -29.89
C PRO A 154 10.21 -2.00 -28.36
N ALA A 155 10.81 -1.00 -27.72
CA ALA A 155 10.89 -0.88 -26.26
C ALA A 155 9.54 -0.55 -25.61
N VAL A 156 8.55 -0.07 -26.38
CA VAL A 156 7.19 0.14 -25.91
C VAL A 156 6.42 -1.18 -26.05
N GLU A 157 5.85 -1.65 -24.95
CA GLU A 157 5.02 -2.86 -24.89
C GLU A 157 3.61 -2.56 -25.41
N ALA A 158 3.00 -1.49 -24.89
CA ALA A 158 1.67 -1.04 -25.28
C ALA A 158 1.51 0.47 -25.03
N ALA A 159 0.58 1.10 -25.73
CA ALA A 159 0.16 2.48 -25.50
C ALA A 159 -1.36 2.55 -25.40
N THR A 160 -1.87 3.44 -24.56
CA THR A 160 -3.30 3.78 -24.50
C THR A 160 -3.48 5.29 -24.36
N ARG A 161 -4.57 5.80 -24.93
CA ARG A 161 -4.96 7.20 -24.86
C ARG A 161 -6.29 7.33 -24.14
N PHE A 162 -6.43 8.42 -23.39
CA PHE A 162 -7.70 8.85 -22.82
C PHE A 162 -8.07 10.25 -23.29
N VAL A 163 -9.36 10.44 -23.60
CA VAL A 163 -9.96 11.74 -23.86
C VAL A 163 -11.19 11.87 -22.98
N PHE A 164 -11.40 13.04 -22.37
CA PHE A 164 -12.61 13.27 -21.59
C PHE A 164 -13.86 13.04 -22.45
N PHE A 165 -14.79 12.24 -21.92
CA PHE A 165 -16.08 12.03 -22.56
C PHE A 165 -16.99 13.27 -22.43
N GLY A 166 -16.83 14.02 -21.33
CA GLY A 166 -17.69 15.15 -20.97
C GLY A 166 -18.80 14.75 -19.99
N GLN A 167 -19.62 15.74 -19.61
CA GLN A 167 -20.87 15.48 -18.90
C GLN A 167 -21.97 15.24 -19.92
N SER A 168 -22.71 14.15 -19.76
CA SER A 168 -23.78 13.74 -20.68
C SER A 168 -24.97 13.19 -19.90
N GLN A 169 -26.12 13.13 -20.54
CA GLN A 169 -27.32 12.47 -19.99
C GLN A 169 -27.41 11.05 -20.55
N ALA A 170 -27.47 10.05 -19.69
CA ALA A 170 -27.79 8.68 -20.07
C ALA A 170 -29.27 8.40 -19.86
N GLU A 171 -29.84 7.58 -20.75
CA GLU A 171 -31.17 7.00 -20.63
C GLU A 171 -31.06 5.47 -20.73
N VAL A 172 -31.63 4.79 -19.73
CA VAL A 172 -31.70 3.33 -19.61
C VAL A 172 -33.13 2.99 -19.22
N ASP A 173 -33.82 2.15 -20.00
CA ASP A 173 -35.20 1.72 -19.76
C ASP A 173 -36.22 2.86 -19.47
N GLY A 174 -35.94 4.07 -19.98
CA GLY A 174 -36.76 5.28 -19.79
C GLY A 174 -36.37 6.14 -18.59
N ASP A 175 -35.49 5.65 -17.72
CA ASP A 175 -34.92 6.42 -16.61
C ASP A 175 -33.69 7.21 -17.05
N ARG A 176 -33.53 8.41 -16.49
CA ARG A 176 -32.48 9.36 -16.87
C ARG A 176 -31.45 9.54 -15.77
N PHE A 177 -30.18 9.47 -16.16
CA PHE A 177 -29.03 9.56 -15.28
C PHE A 177 -28.04 10.60 -15.82
N THR A 178 -27.32 11.26 -14.92
CA THR A 178 -26.22 12.14 -15.31
C THR A 178 -24.93 11.35 -15.32
N LEU A 179 -24.32 11.19 -16.49
CA LEU A 179 -22.99 10.61 -16.64
C LEU A 179 -21.93 11.69 -16.53
N SER A 180 -20.93 11.44 -15.70
CA SER A 180 -19.75 12.31 -15.55
C SER A 180 -18.53 11.48 -15.21
N GLY A 181 -17.33 12.03 -15.42
CA GLY A 181 -16.07 11.33 -15.13
C GLY A 181 -15.78 10.15 -16.05
N GLY A 182 -16.39 10.12 -17.25
CA GLY A 182 -16.10 9.12 -18.27
C GLY A 182 -15.01 9.55 -19.23
N PHE A 183 -14.39 8.55 -19.87
CA PHE A 183 -13.33 8.76 -20.85
C PHE A 183 -13.57 7.92 -22.09
N TYR A 184 -13.20 8.44 -23.25
CA TYR A 184 -12.89 7.58 -24.38
C TYR A 184 -11.51 6.97 -24.18
N ALA A 185 -11.38 5.69 -24.45
CA ALA A 185 -10.17 4.93 -24.17
C ALA A 185 -9.86 3.93 -25.29
N ASP A 186 -8.57 3.70 -25.56
CA ASP A 186 -8.14 2.70 -26.54
C ASP A 186 -8.44 1.26 -26.08
N SER A 187 -8.52 0.34 -27.04
CA SER A 187 -8.70 -1.10 -26.78
C SER A 187 -7.61 -1.73 -25.90
N THR A 188 -6.39 -1.16 -25.93
CA THR A 188 -5.22 -1.55 -25.14
C THR A 188 -5.24 -1.04 -23.70
N THR A 189 -6.29 -0.33 -23.28
CA THR A 189 -6.37 0.26 -21.94
C THR A 189 -6.13 -0.75 -20.83
N PHE A 190 -6.75 -1.93 -20.94
CA PHE A 190 -6.60 -2.96 -19.92
C PHE A 190 -5.22 -3.62 -19.94
N GLU A 191 -4.53 -3.63 -21.07
CA GLU A 191 -3.14 -4.14 -21.18
C GLU A 191 -2.14 -3.20 -20.49
N VAL A 192 -2.37 -1.89 -20.60
CA VAL A 192 -1.55 -0.85 -19.96
C VAL A 192 -1.90 -0.70 -18.49
N PHE A 193 -3.18 -0.45 -18.20
CA PHE A 193 -3.73 -0.36 -16.85
C PHE A 193 -4.34 -1.72 -16.51
N SER A 194 -3.63 -2.51 -15.71
CA SER A 194 -4.03 -3.85 -15.27
C SER A 194 -5.26 -3.88 -14.33
N TRP A 195 -6.25 -3.02 -14.58
CA TRP A 195 -7.50 -2.94 -13.84
C TRP A 195 -8.33 -4.22 -14.00
N PRO A 196 -8.87 -4.78 -12.89
CA PRO A 196 -9.69 -5.97 -12.94
C PRO A 196 -10.99 -5.72 -13.72
N VAL A 197 -11.25 -6.59 -14.70
CA VAL A 197 -12.53 -6.65 -15.41
C VAL A 197 -13.32 -7.81 -14.82
N LEU A 198 -14.48 -7.48 -14.25
CA LEU A 198 -15.37 -8.42 -13.56
C LEU A 198 -16.24 -9.20 -14.55
N ALA A 199 -16.65 -8.56 -15.65
CA ALA A 199 -17.43 -9.17 -16.72
C ALA A 199 -17.02 -8.63 -18.10
N GLY A 200 -17.09 -9.48 -19.13
CA GLY A 200 -16.60 -9.19 -20.48
C GLY A 200 -15.16 -9.63 -20.73
N ASP A 201 -14.68 -9.45 -21.95
CA ASP A 201 -13.31 -9.81 -22.35
C ASP A 201 -12.42 -8.56 -22.38
N ARG A 202 -11.34 -8.57 -21.58
CA ARG A 202 -10.35 -7.48 -21.48
C ARG A 202 -9.75 -7.07 -22.82
N ALA A 203 -9.57 -8.00 -23.75
CA ALA A 203 -8.94 -7.73 -25.05
C ALA A 203 -9.91 -7.09 -26.05
N THR A 204 -11.22 -7.33 -25.92
CA THR A 204 -12.22 -6.90 -26.92
C THR A 204 -13.23 -5.89 -26.41
N ALA A 205 -13.29 -5.63 -25.09
CA ALA A 205 -14.30 -4.79 -24.47
C ALA A 205 -14.36 -3.35 -25.02
N LEU A 206 -13.25 -2.81 -25.52
CA LEU A 206 -13.16 -1.45 -26.07
C LEU A 206 -12.75 -1.42 -27.55
N THR A 207 -12.90 -2.53 -28.28
CA THR A 207 -12.49 -2.60 -29.69
C THR A 207 -13.54 -2.04 -30.64
N ALA A 208 -14.80 -2.47 -30.49
CA ALA A 208 -15.88 -2.03 -31.37
C ALA A 208 -16.29 -0.58 -31.07
N PRO A 209 -16.69 0.22 -32.08
CA PRO A 209 -17.25 1.54 -31.85
C PRO A 209 -18.51 1.43 -30.98
N ASN A 210 -18.82 2.49 -30.23
CA ASN A 210 -19.96 2.54 -29.31
C ASN A 210 -19.96 1.43 -28.24
N SER A 211 -18.80 0.86 -27.91
CA SER A 211 -18.66 -0.03 -26.76
C SER A 211 -18.49 0.79 -25.47
N LEU A 212 -19.05 0.28 -24.38
CA LEU A 212 -19.05 0.92 -23.06
C LEU A 212 -18.64 -0.09 -21.98
N VAL A 213 -17.62 0.27 -21.21
CA VAL A 213 -17.23 -0.43 -20.00
C VAL A 213 -17.59 0.43 -18.80
N LEU A 214 -18.34 -0.14 -17.87
CA LEU A 214 -18.81 0.56 -16.66
C LEU A 214 -18.01 0.10 -15.45
N THR A 215 -17.82 0.95 -14.45
CA THR A 215 -17.43 0.44 -13.13
C THR A 215 -18.59 -0.30 -12.47
N GLU A 216 -18.31 -1.18 -11.52
CA GLU A 216 -19.33 -1.91 -10.77
C GLU A 216 -20.36 -0.98 -10.13
N SER A 217 -19.92 0.11 -9.50
CA SER A 217 -20.83 1.10 -8.89
C SER A 217 -21.75 1.77 -9.90
N LEU A 218 -21.23 2.11 -11.10
CA LEU A 218 -22.05 2.74 -12.13
C LEU A 218 -23.02 1.75 -12.79
N ALA A 219 -22.59 0.51 -13.01
CA ALA A 219 -23.47 -0.57 -13.50
C ALA A 219 -24.69 -0.76 -12.59
N ARG A 220 -24.46 -0.84 -11.27
CA ARG A 220 -25.55 -0.91 -10.27
C ARG A 220 -26.46 0.31 -10.31
N THR A 221 -25.90 1.50 -10.50
CA THR A 221 -26.68 2.75 -10.54
C THR A 221 -27.57 2.84 -11.77
N LEU A 222 -27.09 2.37 -12.94
CA LEU A 222 -27.81 2.49 -14.20
C LEU A 222 -28.83 1.35 -14.43
N PHE A 223 -28.53 0.14 -13.95
CA PHE A 223 -29.29 -1.07 -14.32
C PHE A 223 -29.81 -1.86 -13.11
N ASP A 224 -29.60 -1.39 -11.88
CA ASP A 224 -29.90 -2.12 -10.63
C ASP A 224 -29.25 -3.52 -10.54
N THR A 225 -28.21 -3.78 -11.35
CA THR A 225 -27.48 -5.04 -11.43
C THR A 225 -25.99 -4.82 -11.71
N THR A 226 -25.16 -5.81 -11.39
CA THR A 226 -23.72 -5.83 -11.75
C THR A 226 -23.42 -6.56 -13.04
N ASP A 227 -24.42 -7.18 -13.67
CA ASP A 227 -24.27 -7.90 -14.94
C ASP A 227 -25.14 -7.30 -16.07
N PRO A 228 -24.95 -6.02 -16.45
CA PRO A 228 -25.66 -5.38 -17.55
C PRO A 228 -25.08 -5.73 -18.93
N MET A 229 -24.37 -6.86 -19.06
CA MET A 229 -23.67 -7.22 -20.30
C MET A 229 -24.64 -7.31 -21.48
N GLY A 230 -24.29 -6.64 -22.59
CA GLY A 230 -25.09 -6.59 -23.81
C GLY A 230 -26.30 -5.65 -23.74
N GLN A 231 -26.53 -4.95 -22.63
CA GLN A 231 -27.55 -3.91 -22.54
C GLN A 231 -27.07 -2.62 -23.21
N SER A 232 -28.03 -1.78 -23.61
CA SER A 232 -27.73 -0.51 -24.27
C SER A 232 -27.97 0.69 -23.36
N VAL A 233 -27.12 1.70 -23.48
CA VAL A 233 -27.27 3.00 -22.83
C VAL A 233 -27.41 4.05 -23.94
N THR A 234 -28.49 4.81 -23.94
CA THR A 234 -28.64 5.94 -24.87
C THR A 234 -28.07 7.18 -24.22
N ILE A 235 -27.05 7.78 -24.83
CA ILE A 235 -26.37 8.97 -24.33
C ILE A 235 -26.77 10.17 -25.18
N ASP A 236 -27.14 11.27 -24.53
CA ASP A 236 -27.55 12.55 -25.12
C ASP A 236 -28.72 12.45 -26.13
N GLY A 237 -29.49 11.36 -26.04
CA GLY A 237 -30.73 11.13 -26.78
C GLY A 237 -30.56 10.43 -28.14
N ASP A 238 -29.36 10.36 -28.70
CA ASP A 238 -29.12 9.81 -30.04
C ASP A 238 -27.95 8.81 -30.13
N ARG A 239 -27.02 8.83 -29.17
CA ARG A 239 -25.83 7.97 -29.20
C ARG A 239 -26.05 6.71 -28.38
N VAL A 240 -26.32 5.60 -29.06
CA VAL A 240 -26.52 4.30 -28.41
C VAL A 240 -25.18 3.59 -28.20
N PHE A 241 -24.86 3.31 -26.95
CA PHE A 241 -23.69 2.53 -26.54
C PHE A 241 -24.10 1.15 -26.03
N LEU A 242 -23.31 0.13 -26.34
CA LEU A 242 -23.49 -1.24 -25.87
C LEU A 242 -22.55 -1.52 -24.70
N VAL A 243 -23.07 -2.08 -23.61
CA VAL A 243 -22.25 -2.51 -22.49
C VAL A 243 -21.50 -3.80 -22.85
N THR A 244 -20.18 -3.69 -22.95
CA THR A 244 -19.26 -4.76 -23.39
C THR A 244 -18.31 -5.20 -22.29
N GLY A 245 -18.35 -4.56 -21.13
CA GLY A 245 -17.62 -4.98 -19.95
C GLY A 245 -18.06 -4.26 -18.68
N VAL A 246 -17.72 -4.86 -17.55
CA VAL A 246 -17.81 -4.24 -16.22
C VAL A 246 -16.46 -4.40 -15.53
N MET A 247 -15.91 -3.31 -15.01
CA MET A 247 -14.65 -3.29 -14.28
C MET A 247 -14.85 -2.99 -12.80
N GLU A 248 -13.88 -3.38 -11.97
CA GLU A 248 -13.88 -3.04 -10.55
C GLU A 248 -13.76 -1.52 -10.37
N ASP A 249 -14.33 -0.98 -9.28
CA ASP A 249 -14.16 0.42 -8.93
C ASP A 249 -12.68 0.70 -8.60
N ILE A 250 -12.10 1.68 -9.29
CA ILE A 250 -10.69 2.04 -9.09
C ILE A 250 -10.54 2.76 -7.73
N PRO A 251 -9.49 2.43 -6.94
CA PRO A 251 -9.26 3.09 -5.66
C PRO A 251 -9.19 4.62 -5.80
N ARG A 252 -9.73 5.34 -4.81
CA ARG A 252 -9.65 6.81 -4.77
C ARG A 252 -8.21 7.36 -4.74
N THR A 253 -7.26 6.52 -4.35
CA THR A 253 -5.82 6.78 -4.38
C THR A 253 -5.27 6.45 -5.78
N SER A 254 -5.93 6.95 -6.83
CA SER A 254 -5.42 6.96 -8.18
C SER A 254 -5.42 8.39 -8.69
N HIS A 255 -4.43 8.76 -9.51
CA HIS A 255 -4.39 10.11 -10.08
C HIS A 255 -5.61 10.42 -10.96
N PHE A 256 -6.36 9.40 -11.42
CA PHE A 256 -7.68 9.56 -12.03
C PHE A 256 -8.56 8.33 -11.79
N VAL A 257 -9.87 8.55 -11.71
CA VAL A 257 -10.86 7.49 -11.42
C VAL A 257 -11.97 7.58 -12.48
N PRO A 258 -11.90 6.82 -13.58
CA PRO A 258 -12.94 6.79 -14.59
C PRO A 258 -14.22 6.11 -14.05
N ALA A 259 -15.37 6.75 -14.21
CA ALA A 259 -16.67 6.12 -13.91
C ALA A 259 -17.12 5.15 -15.02
N PHE A 260 -16.70 5.42 -16.25
CA PHE A 260 -16.89 4.55 -17.41
C PHE A 260 -15.84 4.83 -18.48
N LEU A 261 -15.65 3.84 -19.35
CA LEU A 261 -14.80 3.93 -20.53
C LEU A 261 -15.64 3.67 -21.78
N ALA A 262 -15.68 4.62 -22.69
CA ALA A 262 -16.22 4.44 -24.03
C ALA A 262 -15.10 4.09 -25.00
N SER A 263 -15.38 3.28 -26.02
CA SER A 263 -14.38 2.95 -27.03
C SER A 263 -13.94 4.20 -27.81
N LEU A 264 -12.63 4.46 -27.85
CA LEU A 264 -12.06 5.55 -28.64
C LEU A 264 -12.24 5.34 -30.15
N SER A 265 -12.49 4.11 -30.62
CA SER A 265 -12.79 3.88 -32.05
C SER A 265 -14.12 4.50 -32.49
N GLY A 266 -15.02 4.78 -31.54
CA GLY A 266 -16.25 5.55 -31.77
C GLY A 266 -16.10 7.06 -31.61
N TYR A 267 -14.90 7.57 -31.31
CA TYR A 267 -14.67 8.99 -31.08
C TYR A 267 -14.62 9.78 -32.39
N GLY A 268 -15.75 10.39 -32.76
CA GLY A 268 -15.94 11.05 -34.06
C GLY A 268 -15.37 12.47 -34.21
N HIS A 269 -14.38 12.88 -33.40
CA HIS A 269 -13.83 14.24 -33.55
C HIS A 269 -12.96 14.35 -34.81
N PRO A 270 -13.19 15.31 -35.72
CA PRO A 270 -12.48 15.40 -37.01
C PRO A 270 -10.96 15.52 -36.91
N SER A 271 -10.45 16.07 -35.80
CA SER A 271 -9.02 16.24 -35.53
C SER A 271 -8.40 15.04 -34.78
N HIS A 272 -8.97 13.84 -34.87
CA HIS A 272 -8.42 12.66 -34.19
C HIS A 272 -6.98 12.35 -34.61
N ASP A 273 -6.71 12.47 -35.91
CA ASP A 273 -5.41 12.18 -36.52
C ASP A 273 -4.53 13.43 -36.67
N ASP A 274 -4.86 14.52 -35.98
CA ASP A 274 -4.11 15.76 -36.08
C ASP A 274 -2.81 15.71 -35.27
N TRP A 275 -1.70 16.00 -35.95
CA TRP A 275 -0.35 15.95 -35.39
C TRP A 275 0.10 17.26 -34.73
N VAL A 276 -0.64 18.37 -34.85
CA VAL A 276 -0.12 19.72 -34.54
C VAL A 276 -1.00 20.51 -33.57
N ALA A 277 -2.26 20.71 -33.91
CA ALA A 277 -3.17 21.62 -33.22
C ALA A 277 -4.04 20.96 -32.13
N TRP A 278 -4.35 19.67 -32.25
CA TRP A 278 -5.33 18.98 -31.40
C TRP A 278 -4.68 18.00 -30.41
N ASN A 279 -4.25 18.55 -29.27
CA ASN A 279 -3.57 17.83 -28.21
C ASN A 279 -4.49 17.44 -27.03
N GLN A 280 -5.61 16.76 -27.30
CA GLN A 280 -6.59 16.41 -26.24
C GLN A 280 -6.36 15.07 -25.55
N TYR A 281 -5.28 14.34 -25.88
CA TYR A 281 -5.10 12.96 -25.47
C TYR A 281 -4.12 12.85 -24.30
N TYR A 282 -4.58 12.29 -23.19
CA TYR A 282 -3.68 11.79 -22.14
C TYR A 282 -3.15 10.44 -22.59
N THR A 283 -1.88 10.40 -22.96
CA THR A 283 -1.27 9.21 -23.55
C THR A 283 -0.37 8.53 -22.54
N TYR A 284 -0.57 7.24 -22.33
CA TYR A 284 0.24 6.42 -21.44
C TYR A 284 0.91 5.31 -22.22
N LEU A 285 2.16 5.05 -21.88
CA LEU A 285 3.00 4.02 -22.44
C LEU A 285 3.39 3.03 -21.35
N LYS A 286 3.32 1.75 -21.65
CA LYS A 286 3.91 0.68 -20.86
C LYS A 286 5.19 0.24 -21.54
N LEU A 287 6.33 0.36 -20.85
CA LEU A 287 7.63 -0.02 -21.40
C LEU A 287 7.95 -1.49 -21.11
N ARG A 288 8.72 -2.12 -22.00
CA ARG A 288 9.27 -3.45 -21.75
C ARG A 288 10.29 -3.41 -20.60
N PRO A 289 10.43 -4.50 -19.83
CA PRO A 289 11.39 -4.55 -18.73
C PRO A 289 12.83 -4.24 -19.18
N GLY A 290 13.52 -3.39 -18.42
CA GLY A 290 14.91 -2.99 -18.71
C GLY A 290 15.09 -1.91 -19.76
N SER A 291 14.00 -1.32 -20.28
CA SER A 291 14.07 -0.17 -21.19
C SER A 291 14.42 1.11 -20.43
N ASP A 292 15.30 1.94 -20.99
CA ASP A 292 15.57 3.27 -20.45
C ASP A 292 14.50 4.27 -20.92
N PRO A 293 13.74 4.91 -20.00
CA PRO A 293 12.73 5.90 -20.36
C PRO A 293 13.28 7.10 -21.14
N GLN A 294 14.55 7.49 -20.92
CA GLN A 294 15.17 8.61 -21.62
C GLN A 294 15.43 8.26 -23.09
N ASP A 295 15.90 7.05 -23.37
CA ASP A 295 16.10 6.55 -24.73
C ASP A 295 14.78 6.44 -25.48
N VAL A 296 13.73 5.95 -24.81
CA VAL A 296 12.38 5.88 -25.40
C VAL A 296 11.82 7.27 -25.67
N ALA A 297 11.99 8.22 -24.74
CA ALA A 297 11.56 9.61 -24.96
C ALA A 297 12.26 10.23 -26.17
N ALA A 298 13.59 10.09 -26.29
CA ALA A 298 14.35 10.59 -27.43
C ALA A 298 13.94 9.92 -28.75
N ALA A 299 13.65 8.61 -28.73
CA ALA A 299 13.10 7.91 -29.89
C ALA A 299 11.70 8.41 -30.26
N ALA A 300 10.81 8.62 -29.29
CA ALA A 300 9.47 9.15 -29.50
C ALA A 300 9.51 10.54 -30.12
N THR A 301 10.38 11.43 -29.62
CA THR A 301 10.62 12.76 -30.20
C THR A 301 11.00 12.67 -31.68
N ARG A 302 11.97 11.81 -32.05
CA ARG A 302 12.38 11.64 -33.46
C ARG A 302 11.25 11.13 -34.35
N VAL A 303 10.50 10.13 -33.87
CA VAL A 303 9.37 9.55 -34.60
C VAL A 303 8.28 10.61 -34.85
N VAL A 304 7.97 11.42 -33.84
CA VAL A 304 6.97 12.48 -33.97
C VAL A 304 7.48 13.60 -34.87
N HIS A 305 8.70 14.11 -34.67
CA HIS A 305 9.26 15.18 -35.49
C HIS A 305 9.37 14.79 -36.98
N ALA A 306 9.58 13.52 -37.30
CA ALA A 306 9.60 13.03 -38.69
C ALA A 306 8.27 13.23 -39.43
N ASN A 307 7.16 13.41 -38.70
CA ASN A 307 5.82 13.64 -39.25
C ASN A 307 5.40 15.13 -39.19
N LEU A 308 6.31 16.02 -38.78
CA LEU A 308 6.04 17.45 -38.57
C LEU A 308 6.90 18.32 -39.49
N ASP A 309 6.40 19.51 -39.82
CA ASP A 309 7.22 20.54 -40.46
C ASP A 309 8.13 21.25 -39.43
N ASP A 310 9.12 22.03 -39.91
CA ASP A 310 10.09 22.73 -39.05
C ASP A 310 9.45 23.72 -38.06
N ARG A 311 8.25 24.23 -38.37
CA ARG A 311 7.53 25.15 -37.50
C ARG A 311 6.84 24.37 -36.38
N ALA A 312 6.15 23.29 -36.72
CA ALA A 312 5.46 22.42 -35.78
C ALA A 312 6.45 21.70 -34.86
N THR A 313 7.58 21.22 -35.38
CA THR A 313 8.67 20.62 -34.59
C THR A 313 9.16 21.56 -33.48
N ARG A 314 9.38 22.84 -33.80
CA ARG A 314 9.77 23.85 -32.80
C ARG A 314 8.68 24.16 -31.79
N ALA A 315 7.42 24.07 -32.18
CA ALA A 315 6.28 24.34 -31.28
C ALA A 315 6.00 23.18 -30.32
N VAL A 316 6.15 21.94 -30.78
CA VAL A 316 5.96 20.73 -29.98
C VAL A 316 7.11 20.54 -28.98
N GLY A 317 8.33 20.87 -29.38
CA GLY A 317 9.53 20.63 -28.58
C GLY A 317 9.84 19.14 -28.43
N ASP A 318 10.61 18.81 -27.40
CA ASP A 318 10.95 17.42 -27.10
C ASP A 318 9.83 16.74 -26.31
N LEU A 319 9.61 15.45 -26.60
CA LEU A 319 8.74 14.61 -25.80
C LEU A 319 9.48 14.06 -24.59
N ARG A 320 8.74 13.86 -23.50
CA ARG A 320 9.24 13.30 -22.25
C ARG A 320 8.34 12.18 -21.78
N LEU A 321 8.91 11.27 -20.99
CA LEU A 321 8.19 10.25 -20.27
C LEU A 321 8.16 10.59 -18.80
N GLN A 322 6.98 10.90 -18.29
CA GLN A 322 6.75 11.14 -16.87
C GLN A 322 6.31 9.84 -16.20
N PRO A 323 7.00 9.33 -15.17
CA PRO A 323 6.55 8.15 -14.43
C PRO A 323 5.15 8.35 -13.85
N VAL A 324 4.28 7.34 -13.95
CA VAL A 324 2.92 7.43 -13.39
C VAL A 324 2.97 7.66 -11.87
N SER A 325 3.95 7.08 -11.17
CA SER A 325 4.16 7.28 -9.73
C SER A 325 4.40 8.72 -9.31
N ASP A 326 4.85 9.57 -10.24
CA ASP A 326 5.24 10.95 -9.96
C ASP A 326 4.10 11.92 -10.29
N ILE A 327 3.03 11.48 -10.98
CA ILE A 327 1.94 12.37 -11.42
C ILE A 327 1.29 13.08 -10.23
N TYR A 328 0.81 12.32 -9.23
CA TYR A 328 0.03 12.91 -8.14
C TYR A 328 0.81 13.92 -7.28
N LEU A 329 2.05 13.61 -6.88
CA LEU A 329 2.80 14.41 -5.90
C LEU A 329 3.81 15.39 -6.51
N ARG A 330 4.22 15.19 -7.76
CA ARG A 330 5.35 15.94 -8.36
C ARG A 330 4.99 16.66 -9.64
N SER A 331 3.85 16.35 -10.27
CA SER A 331 3.44 17.03 -11.48
C SER A 331 2.80 18.37 -11.18
N ASP A 332 3.16 19.37 -11.96
CA ASP A 332 2.59 20.72 -11.97
C ASP A 332 2.20 21.16 -13.40
N MET A 333 2.07 20.20 -14.31
CA MET A 333 1.76 20.45 -15.71
C MET A 333 0.39 21.09 -15.91
N PHE A 334 0.23 21.82 -17.01
CA PHE A 334 -1.07 22.36 -17.37
C PHE A 334 -2.04 21.23 -17.80
N ARG A 335 -3.32 21.38 -17.42
CA ARG A 335 -4.42 20.45 -17.76
C ARG A 335 -4.22 19.02 -17.23
N GLU A 336 -3.85 18.89 -15.96
CA GLU A 336 -3.85 17.59 -15.28
C GLU A 336 -5.19 16.86 -15.37
N LEU A 337 -5.11 15.52 -15.34
CA LEU A 337 -6.27 14.63 -15.52
C LEU A 337 -7.18 14.58 -14.28
N GLY A 338 -6.60 14.78 -13.10
CA GLY A 338 -7.28 14.66 -11.81
C GLY A 338 -6.69 15.59 -10.75
N PRO A 339 -7.02 15.37 -9.46
CA PRO A 339 -6.48 16.19 -8.37
C PRO A 339 -4.98 15.93 -8.21
N MET A 340 -4.25 16.99 -7.87
CA MET A 340 -2.82 16.93 -7.57
C MET A 340 -2.59 17.15 -6.08
N GLY A 341 -1.64 16.39 -5.53
CA GLY A 341 -1.10 16.58 -4.19
C GLY A 341 0.13 17.50 -4.21
N ASP A 342 0.65 17.80 -3.04
CA ASP A 342 1.87 18.61 -2.88
C ASP A 342 2.91 17.85 -2.05
N LEU A 343 3.97 17.39 -2.71
CA LEU A 343 5.07 16.70 -2.06
C LEU A 343 5.71 17.53 -0.94
N GLN A 344 5.76 18.85 -1.07
CA GLN A 344 6.33 19.71 -0.05
C GLN A 344 5.45 19.72 1.21
N THR A 345 4.14 19.87 1.06
CA THR A 345 3.18 19.75 2.16
C THR A 345 3.28 18.38 2.84
N VAL A 346 3.32 17.29 2.08
CA VAL A 346 3.46 15.92 2.63
C VAL A 346 4.75 15.78 3.45
N ARG A 347 5.88 16.31 2.95
CA ARG A 347 7.17 16.29 3.66
C ARG A 347 7.14 17.12 4.95
N ILE A 348 6.54 18.32 4.91
CA ILE A 348 6.40 19.19 6.09
C ILE A 348 5.54 18.49 7.14
N LEU A 349 4.40 17.91 6.76
CA LEU A 349 3.52 17.20 7.67
C LEU A 349 4.20 15.97 8.29
N ALA A 350 4.97 15.20 7.50
CA ALA A 350 5.75 14.08 8.03
C ALA A 350 6.77 14.53 9.09
N LEU A 351 7.45 15.66 8.85
CA LEU A 351 8.39 16.24 9.82
C LEU A 351 7.68 16.75 11.08
N VAL A 352 6.53 17.41 10.93
CA VAL A 352 5.69 17.87 12.04
C VAL A 352 5.22 16.69 12.90
N ALA A 353 4.77 15.59 12.29
CA ALA A 353 4.36 14.39 13.01
C ALA A 353 5.52 13.81 13.84
N ALA A 354 6.71 13.72 13.26
CA ALA A 354 7.91 13.26 13.96
C ALA A 354 8.28 14.20 15.14
N PHE A 355 8.17 15.51 14.94
CA PHE A 355 8.47 16.49 15.98
C PHE A 355 7.46 16.47 17.14
N ILE A 356 6.17 16.32 16.85
CA ILE A 356 5.12 16.16 17.86
C ILE A 356 5.38 14.91 18.71
N LEU A 357 5.73 13.79 18.07
CA LEU A 357 6.05 12.54 18.76
C LEU A 357 7.28 12.70 19.67
N LEU A 358 8.32 13.39 19.17
CA LEU A 358 9.52 13.70 19.94
C LEU A 358 9.20 14.58 21.17
N LEU A 359 8.43 15.66 21.00
CA LEU A 359 8.03 16.54 22.10
C LEU A 359 7.17 15.81 23.14
N ALA A 360 6.24 14.96 22.70
CA ALA A 360 5.43 14.13 23.58
C ALA A 360 6.30 13.17 24.41
N ALA A 361 7.30 12.53 23.78
CA ALA A 361 8.23 11.65 24.45
C ALA A 361 9.15 12.40 25.43
N LEU A 362 9.70 13.55 25.05
CA LEU A 362 10.54 14.38 25.92
C LEU A 362 9.76 14.90 27.12
N ASN A 363 8.52 15.34 26.93
CA ASN A 363 7.65 15.77 28.02
C ASN A 363 7.42 14.64 29.03
N PHE A 364 7.11 13.44 28.53
CA PHE A 364 6.94 12.26 29.36
C PHE A 364 8.21 11.91 30.17
N VAL A 365 9.39 11.93 29.53
CA VAL A 365 10.67 11.68 30.20
C VAL A 365 10.97 12.74 31.26
N ASN A 366 10.78 14.02 30.93
CA ASN A 366 11.05 15.13 31.83
C ASN A 366 10.17 15.07 33.08
N LEU A 367 8.86 14.85 32.94
CA LEU A 367 7.96 14.72 34.08
C LEU A 367 8.27 13.47 34.92
N SER A 368 8.62 12.36 34.27
CA SER A 368 9.04 11.12 34.95
C SER A 368 10.32 11.30 35.76
N THR A 369 11.28 12.04 35.20
CA THR A 369 12.57 12.31 35.86
C THR A 369 12.40 13.24 37.05
N ALA A 370 11.69 14.36 36.92
CA ALA A 370 11.42 15.30 38.01
C ALA A 370 10.74 14.64 39.22
N ARG A 371 9.95 13.60 38.96
CA ARG A 371 9.27 12.83 40.00
C ARG A 371 10.14 11.76 40.64
N ALA A 372 11.01 11.12 39.87
CA ALA A 372 12.00 10.18 40.39
C ALA A 372 12.95 10.86 41.38
N THR A 373 13.37 12.10 41.10
CA THR A 373 14.19 12.91 42.01
C THR A 373 13.49 13.29 43.31
N LEU A 374 12.18 13.58 43.28
CA LEU A 374 11.40 13.82 44.51
C LEU A 374 11.35 12.59 45.42
N ARG A 375 11.23 11.38 44.86
CA ARG A 375 11.24 10.13 45.63
C ARG A 375 12.62 9.74 46.14
N ALA A 376 13.68 10.02 45.39
CA ALA A 376 15.04 9.79 45.86
C ALA A 376 15.35 10.56 47.16
N ARG A 377 14.72 11.72 47.34
CA ARG A 377 14.78 12.55 48.57
C ARG A 377 13.91 12.04 49.72
N GLU A 378 12.99 11.11 49.49
CA GLU A 378 12.16 10.49 50.53
C GLU A 378 12.79 9.18 51.06
N VAL A 379 13.76 8.61 50.35
CA VAL A 379 14.38 7.31 50.64
C VAL A 379 15.79 7.45 51.23
N GLY A 380 16.46 8.59 51.03
CA GLY A 380 17.67 8.99 51.74
C GLY A 380 17.37 10.09 52.73
#